data_AF-A0AAN0M6R0-F1
#
_entry.id   AF-A0AAN0M6R0-F1
#
_cell.length_a   1.000
_cell.length_b   1.000
_cell.length_c   1.000
_cell.angle_alpha   90.00
_cell.angle_beta   90.00
_cell.angle_gamma   90.00
#
_symmetry.space_group_name_H-M   'P 1'
#
loop_
_entity.id
_entity.type
_entity.pdbx_description
1 polymer ?
#
loop_
_entity_poly.entity_id
_entity_poly.type
_entity_poly.pdbx_seq_one_letter_code
_entity_poly.pdbx_strand_id
1 'polypeptide(L)'
;MGWNTQKDGTGATYREGSQMTITDNVTLYAIWTKEGITETYRIMYDGNGYTDGSVPVDTKQYFDGDVAKIANPTMTRKGYTFVGWNTQADGQGTKIYNGSRSCNAC
;
A
#
# COMPACT_ATOMS: atom_id res chain seq x y z
N MET A 1 12.55 3.98 23.16
CA MET A 1 11.07 3.88 23.21
C MET A 1 10.46 5.14 23.84
N GLY A 2 9.16 5.22 24.13
CA GLY A 2 8.57 6.43 24.73
C GLY A 2 7.18 6.27 25.36
N TRP A 3 6.82 7.22 26.24
CA TRP A 3 5.58 7.29 27.02
C TRP A 3 4.68 8.44 26.54
N ASN A 4 3.36 8.31 26.66
CA ASN A 4 2.37 9.36 26.42
C ASN A 4 1.61 9.74 27.70
N THR A 5 1.09 10.96 27.77
CA THR A 5 0.27 11.49 28.87
C THR A 5 -1.24 11.35 28.63
N GLN A 6 -1.67 10.91 27.45
CA GLN A 6 -3.08 10.64 27.14
C GLN A 6 -3.26 9.24 26.54
N LYS A 7 -4.39 8.59 26.89
CA LYS A 7 -4.72 7.20 26.50
C LYS A 7 -4.92 7.03 24.97
N ASP A 8 -5.21 8.11 24.26
CA ASP A 8 -5.48 8.16 22.82
C ASP A 8 -4.23 8.40 21.96
N GLY A 9 -3.06 8.60 22.57
CA GLY A 9 -1.81 8.84 21.86
C GLY A 9 -1.63 10.25 21.30
N THR A 10 -2.51 11.22 21.62
CA THR A 10 -2.40 12.62 21.16
C THR A 10 -1.64 13.53 22.12
N GLY A 11 -1.36 13.06 23.34
CA GLY A 11 -0.57 13.80 24.32
C GLY A 11 0.92 13.85 23.98
N ALA A 12 1.68 14.61 24.78
CA ALA A 12 3.11 14.79 24.58
C ALA A 12 3.86 13.45 24.61
N THR A 13 4.62 13.16 23.56
CA THR A 13 5.46 11.96 23.45
C THR A 13 6.78 12.18 24.18
N TYR A 14 6.98 11.46 25.27
CA TYR A 14 8.23 11.45 26.03
C TYR A 14 9.10 10.29 25.56
N ARG A 15 10.30 10.58 25.06
CA ARG A 15 11.26 9.52 24.71
C ARG A 15 11.90 8.93 25.97
N GLU A 16 12.39 7.72 25.89
CA GLU A 16 13.21 7.06 26.91
C GLU A 16 14.40 7.96 27.29
N GLY A 17 14.54 8.27 28.58
CA GLY A 17 15.53 9.23 29.08
C GLY A 17 15.04 10.68 29.21
N SER A 18 13.79 10.99 28.83
CA SER A 18 13.22 12.33 29.05
C SER A 18 12.95 12.57 30.54
N GLN A 19 13.38 13.72 31.06
CA GLN A 19 13.06 14.16 32.41
C GLN A 19 11.78 14.99 32.39
N MET A 20 10.89 14.74 33.36
CA MET A 20 9.74 15.58 33.62
C MET A 20 9.71 15.97 35.10
N THR A 21 9.35 17.21 35.39
CA THR A 21 9.10 17.66 36.76
C THR A 21 7.71 17.19 37.18
N ILE A 22 7.64 16.37 38.22
CA ILE A 22 6.38 15.87 38.78
C ILE A 22 5.88 16.87 39.82
N THR A 23 4.76 17.53 39.56
CA THR A 23 4.10 18.44 40.53
C THR A 23 2.80 17.87 41.10
N ASP A 24 2.25 16.82 40.49
CA ASP A 24 1.03 16.10 40.90
C ASP A 24 1.08 14.63 40.42
N ASN A 25 0.08 13.80 40.77
CA ASN A 25 -0.01 12.41 40.30
C ASN A 25 -0.14 12.35 38.76
N VAL A 26 0.78 11.65 38.09
CA VAL A 26 0.79 11.46 36.63
C VAL A 26 0.61 9.99 36.28
N THR A 27 -0.28 9.69 35.34
CA THR A 27 -0.39 8.36 34.70
C THR A 27 0.20 8.44 33.30
N LEU A 28 1.17 7.56 33.01
CA LEU A 28 1.79 7.45 31.69
C LEU A 28 1.27 6.19 30.97
N TYR A 29 1.07 6.31 29.66
CA TYR A 29 0.69 5.21 28.78
C TYR A 29 1.85 4.84 27.87
N ALA A 30 2.17 3.55 27.77
CA ALA A 30 3.17 3.07 26.84
C ALA A 30 2.69 3.25 25.39
N ILE A 31 3.53 3.83 24.53
CA ILE A 31 3.28 3.82 23.08
C ILE A 31 4.04 2.64 22.48
N TRP A 32 3.32 1.78 21.78
CA TRP A 32 3.89 0.65 21.06
C TRP A 32 3.90 0.96 19.56
N THR A 33 5.07 1.04 18.96
CA THR A 33 5.23 0.89 17.51
C THR A 33 5.35 -0.59 17.20
N LYS A 34 4.58 -1.11 16.24
CA LYS A 34 4.68 -2.50 15.76
C LYS A 34 6.10 -2.73 15.24
N GLU A 35 6.94 -3.45 15.98
CA GLU A 35 8.23 -3.91 15.46
C GLU A 35 7.98 -4.94 14.35
N GLY A 36 8.65 -4.77 13.21
CA GLY A 36 8.65 -5.73 12.12
C GLY A 36 7.40 -5.69 11.24
N ILE A 37 7.24 -4.64 10.43
CA ILE A 37 6.47 -4.79 9.18
C ILE A 37 7.26 -5.74 8.27
N THR A 38 7.02 -7.04 8.43
CA THR A 38 7.58 -8.12 7.60
C THR A 38 6.58 -8.61 6.55
N GLU A 39 5.35 -8.12 6.61
CA GLU A 39 4.33 -8.37 5.59
C GLU A 39 4.71 -7.63 4.32
N THR A 40 5.18 -8.39 3.34
CA THR A 40 5.42 -7.90 1.98
C THR A 40 4.30 -8.37 1.07
N TYR A 41 3.90 -7.50 0.14
CA TYR A 41 2.94 -7.79 -0.91
C TYR A 41 3.64 -7.97 -2.26
N ARG A 42 2.95 -8.63 -3.19
CA ARG A 42 3.40 -8.81 -4.57
C ARG A 42 2.27 -8.46 -5.53
N ILE A 43 2.63 -7.94 -6.70
CA ILE A 43 1.68 -7.72 -7.78
C ILE A 43 1.70 -8.94 -8.70
N MET A 44 0.56 -9.59 -8.83
CA MET A 44 0.36 -10.68 -9.77
C MET A 44 -0.49 -10.21 -10.93
N TYR A 45 -0.02 -10.46 -12.14
CA TYR A 45 -0.74 -10.17 -13.37
C TYR A 45 -1.38 -11.45 -13.91
N ASP A 46 -2.63 -11.34 -14.34
CA ASP A 46 -3.36 -12.39 -15.03
C ASP A 46 -3.78 -11.86 -16.41
N GLY A 47 -3.42 -12.57 -17.47
CA GLY A 47 -3.72 -12.16 -18.84
C GLY A 47 -5.21 -12.25 -19.23
N ASN A 48 -6.06 -12.78 -18.37
CA ASN A 48 -7.52 -12.85 -18.49
C ASN A 48 -8.00 -13.34 -19.87
N GLY A 49 -7.56 -14.55 -20.24
CA GLY A 49 -7.88 -15.17 -21.52
C GLY A 49 -7.09 -14.61 -22.71
N TYR A 50 -5.88 -14.11 -22.48
CA TYR A 50 -4.94 -13.77 -23.55
C TYR A 50 -4.68 -14.99 -24.45
N THR A 51 -4.42 -14.73 -25.73
CA THR A 51 -4.26 -15.78 -26.74
C THR A 51 -2.83 -15.91 -27.25
N ASP A 52 -2.01 -14.86 -27.08
CA ASP A 52 -0.61 -14.84 -27.53
C ASP A 52 0.22 -13.81 -26.76
N GLY A 53 1.55 -13.90 -26.84
CA GLY A 53 2.51 -13.04 -26.14
C GLY A 53 2.71 -13.44 -24.67
N SER A 54 3.09 -12.49 -23.81
CA SER A 54 3.35 -12.78 -22.40
C SER A 54 2.74 -11.76 -21.43
N VAL A 55 2.33 -12.32 -20.29
CA VAL A 55 1.89 -11.56 -19.12
C VAL A 55 3.13 -11.09 -18.35
N PRO A 56 3.19 -9.82 -17.90
CA PRO A 56 4.32 -9.32 -17.11
C PRO A 56 4.49 -10.07 -15.80
N VAL A 57 5.74 -10.14 -15.34
CA VAL A 57 6.08 -10.64 -14.01
C VAL A 57 6.73 -9.51 -13.24
N ASP A 58 6.17 -9.19 -12.08
CA ASP A 58 6.81 -8.31 -11.11
C ASP A 58 7.51 -9.15 -10.05
N THR A 59 8.84 -8.99 -9.96
CA THR A 59 9.68 -9.71 -9.00
C THR A 59 9.88 -8.93 -7.70
N LYS A 60 9.36 -7.70 -7.61
CA LYS A 60 9.51 -6.85 -6.43
C LYS A 60 8.53 -7.26 -5.32
N GLN A 61 8.99 -7.03 -4.10
CA GLN A 61 8.15 -7.03 -2.90
C GLN A 61 7.85 -5.58 -2.52
N TYR A 62 6.62 -5.36 -2.09
CA TYR A 62 6.12 -4.06 -1.67
C TYR A 62 5.75 -4.09 -0.19
N PHE A 63 5.94 -2.99 0.51
CA PHE A 63 5.40 -2.77 1.85
C PHE A 63 4.11 -1.96 1.78
N ASP A 64 3.38 -1.92 2.90
CA ASP A 64 2.21 -1.06 3.02
C ASP A 64 2.59 0.41 2.75
N GLY A 65 1.82 1.07 1.88
CA GLY A 65 2.07 2.45 1.45
C GLY A 65 3.06 2.64 0.29
N ASP A 66 3.72 1.57 -0.19
CA ASP A 66 4.61 1.68 -1.34
C ASP A 66 3.86 2.02 -2.65
N VAL A 67 4.49 2.83 -3.49
CA VAL A 67 3.97 3.15 -4.83
C VAL A 67 4.57 2.20 -5.86
N ALA A 68 3.74 1.31 -6.40
CA ALA A 68 4.14 0.37 -7.44
C ALA A 68 3.95 0.94 -8.85
N LYS A 69 4.88 0.63 -9.75
CA LYS A 69 4.74 0.94 -11.18
C LYS A 69 4.15 -0.27 -11.91
N ILE A 70 2.97 -0.09 -12.47
CA ILE A 70 2.23 -1.15 -13.14
C ILE A 70 2.80 -1.41 -14.55
N ALA A 71 3.07 -2.67 -14.85
CA ALA A 71 3.71 -3.09 -16.10
C ALA A 71 2.73 -3.09 -17.28
N ASN A 72 3.23 -2.81 -18.48
CA ASN A 72 2.49 -3.06 -19.72
C ASN A 72 2.75 -4.50 -20.18
N PRO A 73 1.72 -5.22 -20.62
CA PRO A 73 1.90 -6.53 -21.22
C PRO A 73 2.40 -6.41 -22.66
N THR A 74 3.02 -7.47 -23.14
CA THR A 74 3.21 -7.73 -24.58
C THR A 74 2.14 -8.69 -25.12
N MET A 75 1.22 -9.13 -24.26
CA MET A 75 0.15 -10.05 -24.61
C MET A 75 -0.88 -9.45 -25.54
N THR A 76 -1.50 -10.32 -26.32
CA THR A 76 -2.64 -9.98 -27.16
C THR A 76 -3.78 -10.95 -26.92
N ARG A 77 -5.01 -10.49 -27.19
CA ARG A 77 -6.21 -11.33 -27.18
C ARG A 77 -6.92 -11.13 -28.52
N LYS A 78 -7.07 -12.20 -29.29
CA LYS A 78 -7.64 -12.15 -30.65
C LYS A 78 -9.00 -11.44 -30.67
N GLY A 79 -9.09 -10.32 -31.39
CA GLY A 79 -10.29 -9.51 -31.50
C GLY A 79 -10.49 -8.45 -30.40
N TYR A 80 -9.49 -8.27 -29.52
CA TYR A 80 -9.55 -7.31 -28.41
C TYR A 80 -8.30 -6.43 -28.38
N THR A 81 -8.45 -5.21 -27.88
CA THR A 81 -7.34 -4.29 -27.60
C THR A 81 -7.12 -4.21 -26.10
N PHE A 82 -5.88 -4.35 -25.64
CA PHE A 82 -5.55 -4.14 -24.25
C PHE A 82 -5.68 -2.65 -23.88
N VAL A 83 -6.47 -2.35 -22.86
CA VAL A 83 -6.73 -0.97 -22.39
C VAL A 83 -6.21 -0.70 -20.98
N GLY A 84 -5.91 -1.73 -20.19
CA GLY A 84 -5.47 -1.61 -18.80
C GLY A 84 -5.73 -2.87 -17.99
N TRP A 85 -5.38 -2.81 -16.71
CA TRP A 85 -5.58 -3.89 -15.74
C TRP A 85 -6.82 -3.64 -14.87
N ASN A 86 -7.35 -4.68 -14.26
CA ASN A 86 -8.43 -4.57 -13.27
C ASN A 86 -8.12 -5.49 -12.08
N THR A 87 -8.56 -5.10 -10.88
CA THR A 87 -8.42 -5.93 -9.68
C THR A 87 -9.39 -7.11 -9.62
N GLN A 88 -10.38 -7.16 -10.52
CA GLN A 88 -11.32 -8.28 -10.68
C GLN A 88 -11.40 -8.69 -12.16
N ALA A 89 -11.46 -10.00 -12.41
CA ALA A 89 -11.44 -10.56 -13.77
C ALA A 89 -12.67 -10.20 -14.61
N ASP A 90 -13.81 -9.93 -13.96
CA ASP A 90 -15.06 -9.49 -14.59
C ASP A 90 -15.07 -7.99 -14.96
N GLY A 91 -14.03 -7.24 -14.57
CA GLY A 91 -13.91 -5.82 -14.85
C GLY A 91 -14.66 -4.90 -13.88
N GLN A 92 -15.28 -5.44 -12.84
CA GLN A 92 -16.06 -4.69 -11.86
C GLN A 92 -15.21 -4.09 -10.72
N GLY A 93 -13.93 -4.47 -10.65
CA GLY A 93 -12.97 -3.93 -9.70
C GLY A 93 -12.37 -2.59 -10.15
N THR A 94 -11.30 -2.19 -9.46
CA THR A 94 -10.59 -0.94 -9.73
C THR A 94 -9.83 -1.06 -11.05
N LYS A 95 -10.14 -0.17 -12.00
CA LYS A 95 -9.45 -0.08 -13.29
C LYS A 95 -8.13 0.67 -13.13
N ILE A 96 -7.07 0.08 -13.67
CA ILE A 96 -5.71 0.62 -13.61
C ILE A 96 -5.21 0.80 -15.04
N TYR A 97 -5.22 2.04 -15.50
CA TYR A 97 -4.75 2.43 -16.82
C TYR A 97 -3.25 2.75 -16.78
N ASN A 98 -2.50 2.35 -17.81
CA ASN A 98 -1.08 2.68 -17.86
C ASN A 98 -0.87 4.12 -18.35
N GLY A 99 -0.10 4.90 -17.60
CA GLY A 99 0.07 6.34 -17.83
C GLY A 99 -1.19 7.11 -17.43
N SER A 100 -1.11 7.78 -16.28
CA SER A 100 -2.14 8.68 -15.78
C SER A 100 -2.75 9.54 -16.90
N ARG A 101 -3.97 9.21 -17.29
CA ARG A 101 -5.00 10.23 -17.42
C ARG A 101 -6.09 9.87 -16.43
N SER A 102 -5.85 10.26 -15.18
CA SER A 102 -6.93 10.68 -14.31
C SER A 102 -7.59 11.90 -14.98
N CYS A 103 -8.41 11.68 -16.01
CA CYS A 103 -9.45 12.63 -16.36
C CYS A 103 -10.60 12.36 -15.38
N ASN A 104 -10.49 12.95 -14.19
CA ASN A 104 -11.70 13.28 -13.44
C ASN A 104 -12.45 14.30 -14.30
N ALA A 105 -13.64 13.92 -14.76
CA ALA A 105 -14.55 14.62 -15.67
C ALA A 105 -14.28 14.42 -17.17
N CYS A 106 -15.06 13.51 -17.76
CA CYS A 106 -15.70 13.73 -19.06
C CYS A 106 -17.18 14.02 -18.79
#